data_AF-A0AAD2DPV3-F1
#
_entry.id   AF-A0AAD2DPV3-F1
#
_cell.length_a   1.000
_cell.length_b   1.000
_cell.length_c   1.000
_cell.angle_alpha   90.00
_cell.angle_beta   90.00
_cell.angle_gamma   90.00
#
_symmetry.space_group_name_H-M   'P 1'
#
loop_
_entity.id
_entity.type
_entity.pdbx_description
1 polymer ?
#
loop_
_entity_poly.entity_id
_entity_poly.type
_entity_poly.pdbx_seq_one_letter_code
_entity_poly.pdbx_strand_id
1 'polypeptide(L)'
;MSENLAPDYVFSEEAEEQLNTRVIQARKAILELSYINEEVLQELDKLEDLLSKVRQEKERDEMKKVLPLAKKVLVRLLGQGEMDVKISLTSRLTEIMRITAPNEPLKDDNMKIEWHSASLR
;
A
#
# COMPACT_ATOMS: atom_id res chain seq x y z
N MET A 1 21.38 -17.86 -34.83
CA MET A 1 20.08 -17.25 -34.49
C MET A 1 20.29 -16.60 -33.13
N SER A 2 20.28 -15.27 -33.08
CA SER A 2 20.51 -14.51 -31.85
C SER A 2 19.28 -14.67 -30.97
N GLU A 3 19.44 -15.29 -29.79
CA GLU A 3 18.43 -15.22 -28.74
C GLU A 3 18.31 -13.75 -28.31
N ASN A 4 17.22 -13.12 -28.71
CA ASN A 4 16.76 -11.89 -28.08
C ASN A 4 16.24 -12.27 -26.69
N LEU A 5 17.16 -12.34 -25.72
CA LEU A 5 16.79 -12.24 -24.31
C LEU A 5 16.20 -10.84 -24.14
N ALA A 6 14.87 -10.76 -23.99
CA ALA A 6 14.23 -9.53 -23.56
C ALA A 6 14.96 -9.07 -22.28
N PRO A 7 15.40 -7.81 -22.17
CA PRO A 7 15.99 -7.34 -20.94
C PRO A 7 14.89 -7.43 -19.90
N ASP A 8 15.04 -8.36 -18.96
CA ASP A 8 14.34 -8.32 -17.70
C ASP A 8 14.45 -6.87 -17.22
N TYR A 9 13.32 -6.16 -17.17
CA TYR A 9 13.27 -4.75 -16.83
C TYR A 9 13.64 -4.62 -15.36
N VAL A 10 14.95 -4.61 -15.08
CA VAL A 10 15.52 -4.40 -13.77
C VAL A 10 15.31 -2.92 -13.47
N PHE A 11 14.28 -2.62 -12.66
CA PHE A 11 14.17 -1.33 -11.98
C PHE A 11 15.52 -1.04 -11.32
N SER A 12 16.15 0.09 -11.65
CA SER A 12 17.41 0.50 -11.03
C SER A 12 17.23 0.68 -9.52
N GLU A 13 18.26 0.41 -8.73
CA GLU A 13 18.22 0.62 -7.26
C GLU A 13 17.83 2.06 -6.91
N GLU A 14 18.23 3.03 -7.74
CA GLU A 14 17.86 4.43 -7.60
C GLU A 14 16.37 4.68 -7.81
N ALA A 15 15.75 4.06 -8.82
CA ALA A 15 14.31 4.21 -9.08
C ALA A 15 13.47 3.62 -7.94
N GLU A 16 13.94 2.56 -7.31
CA GLU A 16 13.33 1.94 -6.14
C GLU A 16 13.46 2.80 -4.88
N GLU A 17 14.62 3.42 -4.66
CA GLU A 17 14.81 4.37 -3.57
C GLU A 17 13.93 5.62 -3.70
N GLN A 18 13.79 6.13 -4.92
CA GLN A 18 12.86 7.22 -5.22
C GLN A 18 11.41 6.79 -4.96
N LEU A 19 11.02 5.57 -5.33
CA LEU A 19 9.69 5.04 -5.05
C LEU A 19 9.41 5.01 -3.54
N ASN A 20 10.34 4.48 -2.74
CA ASN A 20 10.22 4.43 -1.28
C ASN A 20 10.09 5.82 -0.65
N THR A 21 10.89 6.77 -1.10
CA THR A 21 10.83 8.16 -0.64
C THR A 21 9.45 8.76 -0.89
N ARG A 22 8.86 8.51 -2.07
CA ARG A 22 7.53 9.01 -2.42
C ARG A 22 6.43 8.36 -1.56
N VAL A 23 6.53 7.06 -1.26
CA VAL A 23 5.60 6.37 -0.34
C VAL A 23 5.65 7.02 1.05
N ILE A 24 6.85 7.32 1.56
CA ILE A 24 7.03 7.99 2.85
C ILE A 24 6.39 9.38 2.87
N GLN A 25 6.56 10.16 1.80
CA GLN A 25 6.00 11.50 1.67
C GLN A 25 4.46 11.48 1.62
N ALA A 26 3.87 10.65 0.76
CA ALA A 26 2.42 10.50 0.67
C ALA A 26 1.81 10.10 2.01
N ARG A 27 2.45 9.17 2.75
CA ARG A 27 2.01 8.81 4.10
C ARG A 27 2.02 10.01 5.05
N LYS A 28 3.09 10.81 5.06
CA LYS A 28 3.18 12.00 5.93
C LYS A 28 2.06 12.99 5.61
N ALA A 29 1.77 13.23 4.33
CA ALA A 29 0.67 14.08 3.92
C ALA A 29 -0.68 13.57 4.45
N ILE A 30 -0.96 12.27 4.32
CA ILE A 30 -2.20 11.67 4.86
C ILE A 30 -2.26 11.80 6.40
N LEU A 31 -1.14 11.68 7.11
CA LEU A 31 -1.11 11.80 8.58
C LEU A 31 -1.38 13.22 9.09
N GLU A 32 -0.92 14.24 8.38
CA GLU A 32 -1.19 15.64 8.71
C GLU A 32 -2.68 16.00 8.49
N LEU A 33 -3.32 15.32 7.54
CA LEU A 33 -4.72 15.54 7.21
C LEU A 33 -5.64 14.71 8.12
N SER A 34 -6.25 15.37 9.10
CA SER A 34 -6.98 14.71 10.19
C SER A 34 -8.42 14.26 9.85
N TYR A 35 -8.90 14.49 8.62
CA TYR A 35 -10.28 14.20 8.19
C TYR A 35 -10.33 13.78 6.71
N ILE A 36 -11.28 12.91 6.33
CA ILE A 36 -11.49 12.50 4.93
C ILE A 36 -12.00 13.70 4.14
N ASN A 37 -11.11 14.35 3.41
CA ASN A 37 -11.42 15.42 2.47
C ASN A 37 -10.83 15.07 1.09
N GLU A 38 -11.09 15.91 0.09
CA GLU A 38 -10.63 15.70 -1.28
C GLU A 38 -9.09 15.58 -1.37
N GLU A 39 -8.35 16.29 -0.51
CA GLU A 39 -6.89 16.22 -0.42
C GLU A 39 -6.41 14.86 0.11
N VAL A 40 -7.07 14.31 1.14
CA VAL A 40 -6.78 12.96 1.64
C VAL A 40 -7.04 11.92 0.56
N LEU A 41 -8.13 12.05 -0.21
CA LEU A 41 -8.43 11.13 -1.30
C LEU A 41 -7.34 11.18 -2.38
N GLN A 42 -6.88 12.37 -2.77
CA GLN A 42 -5.77 12.52 -3.72
C GLN A 42 -4.47 11.90 -3.23
N GLU A 43 -4.14 12.06 -1.94
CA GLU A 43 -2.94 11.44 -1.37
C GLU A 43 -3.08 9.92 -1.22
N LEU A 44 -4.29 9.41 -0.98
CA LEU A 44 -4.59 7.97 -0.97
C LEU A 44 -4.48 7.36 -2.37
N ASP A 45 -4.85 8.10 -3.42
CA ASP A 45 -4.68 7.68 -4.82
C ASP A 45 -3.21 7.63 -5.22
N LYS A 46 -2.43 8.63 -4.83
CA LYS A 46 -0.97 8.60 -4.99
C LYS A 46 -0.36 7.43 -4.24
N LEU A 47 -0.81 7.17 -3.01
CA LEU A 47 -0.30 6.05 -2.22
C LEU A 47 -0.60 4.70 -2.89
N GLU A 48 -1.79 4.49 -3.45
CA GLU A 48 -2.10 3.27 -4.21
C GLU A 48 -1.18 3.08 -5.41
N ASP A 49 -1.05 4.11 -6.26
CA ASP A 49 -0.21 4.05 -7.44
C ASP A 49 1.24 3.71 -7.08
N LEU A 50 1.75 4.27 -5.98
CA LEU A 50 3.09 3.97 -5.48
C LEU A 50 3.20 2.55 -4.93
N LEU A 51 2.24 2.10 -4.11
CA LEU A 51 2.22 0.75 -3.54
C LEU A 51 2.13 -0.33 -4.63
N SER A 52 1.35 -0.10 -5.69
CA SER A 52 1.21 -1.02 -6.82
C SER A 52 2.55 -1.32 -7.53
N LYS A 53 3.51 -0.40 -7.44
CA LYS A 53 4.83 -0.50 -8.09
C LYS A 53 5.88 -1.17 -7.20
N VAL A 54 5.59 -1.36 -5.91
CA VAL A 54 6.54 -1.99 -5.00
C VAL A 54 6.51 -3.51 -5.20
N ARG A 55 7.69 -4.09 -5.39
CA ARG A 55 7.88 -5.54 -5.50
C ARG A 55 8.18 -6.13 -4.11
N GLN A 56 7.54 -7.25 -3.83
CA GLN A 56 7.65 -8.00 -2.58
C GLN A 56 9.09 -8.39 -2.22
N GLU A 57 9.89 -8.81 -3.21
CA GLU A 57 11.28 -9.28 -3.03
C GLU A 57 12.27 -8.20 -2.58
N LYS A 58 11.88 -6.92 -2.69
CA LYS A 58 12.76 -5.76 -2.46
C LYS A 58 12.21 -4.82 -1.39
N GLU A 59 11.34 -5.32 -0.49
CA GLU A 59 10.96 -4.59 0.72
C GLU A 59 12.20 -4.23 1.56
N ARG A 60 12.63 -2.96 1.46
CA ARG A 60 13.70 -2.41 2.29
C ARG A 60 13.22 -2.29 3.74
N ASP A 61 14.14 -2.28 4.70
CA ASP A 61 13.82 -2.16 6.13
C ASP A 61 13.04 -0.88 6.48
N GLU A 62 13.11 0.15 5.64
CA GLU A 62 12.31 1.36 5.76
C GLU A 62 10.84 1.11 5.45
N MET A 63 10.53 0.32 4.41
CA MET A 63 9.15 -0.05 4.07
C MET A 63 8.49 -0.86 5.18
N LYS A 64 9.25 -1.76 5.83
CA LYS A 64 8.79 -2.51 7.00
C LYS A 64 8.37 -1.61 8.17
N LYS A 65 8.88 -0.38 8.26
CA LYS A 65 8.46 0.64 9.24
C LYS A 65 7.28 1.47 8.75
N VAL A 66 7.11 1.59 7.43
CA VAL A 66 6.15 2.49 6.78
C VAL A 66 4.78 1.82 6.59
N LEU A 67 4.78 0.58 6.09
CA LEU A 67 3.57 -0.20 5.82
C LEU A 67 2.68 -0.41 7.05
N PRO A 68 3.18 -0.73 8.26
CA PRO A 68 2.32 -0.84 9.44
C PRO A 68 1.62 0.46 9.83
N LEU A 69 2.28 1.59 9.64
CA LEU A 69 1.67 2.89 9.90
C LEU A 69 0.63 3.23 8.84
N ALA A 70 0.90 2.96 7.56
CA ALA A 70 -0.06 3.13 6.47
C ALA A 70 -1.31 2.26 6.68
N LYS A 71 -1.13 0.99 7.03
CA LYS A 71 -2.21 0.06 7.40
C LYS A 71 -3.09 0.63 8.51
N LYS A 72 -2.48 1.14 9.60
CA LYS A 72 -3.23 1.71 10.74
C LYS A 72 -4.09 2.90 10.33
N VAL A 73 -3.56 3.77 9.47
CA VAL A 73 -4.30 4.92 8.92
C VAL A 73 -5.46 4.44 8.04
N LEU A 74 -5.21 3.52 7.11
CA LEU A 74 -6.25 2.96 6.22
C LEU A 74 -7.38 2.29 7.01
N VAL A 75 -7.06 1.51 8.05
CA VAL A 75 -8.05 0.87 8.93
C VAL A 75 -8.88 1.91 9.69
N ARG A 76 -8.26 2.97 10.19
CA ARG A 76 -8.99 4.08 10.83
C ARG A 76 -9.94 4.75 9.84
N LEU A 77 -9.47 5.04 8.63
CA LEU A 77 -10.27 5.69 7.59
C LEU A 77 -11.42 4.78 7.11
N LEU A 78 -11.22 3.46 7.06
CA LEU A 78 -12.29 2.50 6.78
C LEU A 78 -13.44 2.58 7.78
N GLY A 79 -13.14 2.84 9.06
CA GLY A 79 -14.16 3.03 10.09
C GLY A 79 -14.95 4.34 9.96
N GLN A 80 -14.45 5.31 9.19
CA GLN A 80 -15.03 6.66 9.07
C GLN A 80 -15.57 6.97 7.66
N GLY A 81 -15.20 6.19 6.64
CA GLY A 81 -15.53 6.46 5.24
C GLY A 81 -16.91 5.97 4.79
N GLU A 82 -17.46 6.65 3.79
CA GLU A 82 -18.61 6.20 2.99
C GLU A 82 -18.24 4.97 2.13
N MET A 83 -19.25 4.27 1.57
CA MET A 83 -19.04 2.99 0.86
C MET A 83 -17.98 3.07 -0.25
N ASP A 84 -18.02 4.09 -1.10
CA ASP A 84 -17.07 4.23 -2.22
C ASP A 84 -15.64 4.49 -1.72
N VAL A 85 -15.50 5.25 -0.63
CA VAL A 85 -14.22 5.48 0.04
C VAL A 85 -13.70 4.18 0.64
N LYS A 86 -14.57 3.35 1.23
CA LYS A 86 -14.20 2.05 1.79
C LYS A 86 -13.70 1.08 0.73
N ILE A 87 -14.32 1.05 -0.45
CA ILE A 87 -13.86 0.23 -1.58
C ILE A 87 -12.43 0.64 -1.98
N SER A 88 -12.20 1.95 -2.15
CA SER A 88 -10.88 2.49 -2.47
C SER A 88 -9.83 2.12 -1.41
N LEU A 89 -10.12 2.34 -0.13
CA LEU A 89 -9.23 2.01 0.99
C LEU A 89 -8.92 0.50 1.09
N THR A 90 -9.88 -0.36 0.75
CA THR A 90 -9.70 -1.82 0.76
C THR A 90 -8.70 -2.26 -0.31
N SER A 91 -8.73 -1.65 -1.50
CA SER A 91 -7.72 -1.90 -2.55
C SER A 91 -6.29 -1.58 -2.08
N ARG A 92 -6.12 -0.48 -1.34
CA ARG A 92 -4.80 -0.11 -0.77
C ARG A 92 -4.35 -1.12 0.29
N LEU A 93 -5.26 -1.66 1.10
CA LEU A 93 -4.92 -2.71 2.07
C LEU A 93 -4.49 -4.00 1.37
N THR A 94 -5.15 -4.39 0.27
CA THR A 94 -4.74 -5.57 -0.49
C THR A 94 -3.34 -5.42 -1.09
N GLU A 95 -2.95 -4.21 -1.51
CA GLU A 95 -1.57 -3.96 -1.95
C GLU A 95 -0.56 -4.09 -0.82
N ILE A 96 -0.86 -3.54 0.37
CA ILE A 96 0.02 -3.74 1.55
C ILE A 96 0.16 -5.23 1.85
N MET A 97 -0.93 -6.00 1.82
CA MET A 97 -0.90 -7.45 2.04
C MET A 97 -0.04 -8.16 0.98
N ARG A 98 -0.16 -7.79 -0.31
CA ARG A 98 0.67 -8.32 -1.41
C ARG A 98 2.15 -8.04 -1.16
N ILE A 99 2.51 -6.83 -0.76
CA ILE A 99 3.90 -6.42 -0.56
C ILE A 99 4.52 -7.13 0.64
N THR A 100 3.77 -7.30 1.74
CA THR A 100 4.28 -7.95 2.97
C THR A 100 4.28 -9.49 2.93
N ALA A 101 3.63 -10.11 1.94
CA ALA A 101 3.62 -11.55 1.78
C ALA A 101 5.05 -12.12 1.65
N PRO A 102 5.32 -13.41 1.96
CA PRO A 102 4.42 -14.37 2.61
C PRO A 102 4.31 -14.13 4.12
N ASN A 103 4.97 -13.09 4.65
CA ASN A 103 4.88 -12.76 6.06
C ASN A 103 3.45 -12.35 6.39
N GLU A 104 3.00 -12.68 7.60
CA GLU A 104 1.71 -12.20 8.10
C GLU A 104 1.67 -10.68 7.92
N PRO A 105 0.58 -10.11 7.38
CA PRO A 105 0.49 -8.69 7.07
C PRO A 105 0.45 -7.89 8.37
N LEU A 106 1.62 -7.80 9.02
CA LEU A 106 1.95 -7.04 10.21
C LEU A 106 1.20 -7.54 11.45
N LYS A 107 1.97 -8.13 12.39
CA LYS A 107 1.53 -8.69 13.68
C LYS A 107 0.45 -7.82 14.32
N ASP A 108 -0.78 -8.31 14.28
CA ASP A 108 -1.96 -7.55 14.66
C ASP A 108 -2.30 -7.75 16.13
N ASP A 109 -2.17 -6.68 16.91
CA ASP A 109 -2.92 -6.57 18.17
C ASP A 109 -4.36 -6.08 17.94
N ASN A 110 -4.76 -5.67 16.71
CA ASN A 110 -6.04 -4.98 16.47
C ASN A 110 -6.82 -5.33 15.19
N MET A 111 -6.35 -6.19 14.28
CA MET A 111 -7.12 -6.47 13.05
C MET A 111 -8.04 -7.67 13.22
N LYS A 112 -9.23 -7.43 13.78
CA LYS A 112 -10.42 -8.16 13.35
C LYS A 112 -11.04 -7.38 12.19
N ILE A 113 -10.48 -7.54 10.99
CA ILE A 113 -11.24 -7.25 9.78
C ILE A 113 -12.04 -8.52 9.52
N GLU A 114 -13.34 -8.48 9.82
CA GLU A 114 -14.25 -9.54 9.42
C GLU A 114 -14.34 -9.54 7.89
N TRP A 115 -13.47 -10.33 7.27
CA TRP A 115 -13.62 -10.74 5.88
C TRP A 115 -14.82 -11.68 5.83
N HIS A 116 -16.03 -11.13 5.81
CA HIS A 116 -17.19 -11.92 5.39
C HIS A 116 -16.95 -12.32 3.93
N SER A 117 -16.66 -13.59 3.78
CA SER A 117 -16.45 -14.34 2.55
C SER A 117 -17.40 -13.93 1.43
N ALA A 118 -16.91 -13.13 0.49
CA ALA A 118 -17.36 -13.23 -0.90
C ALA A 118 -16.66 -14.43 -1.54
N SER A 119 -16.96 -15.62 -1.03
CA SER A 119 -16.74 -16.85 -1.79
C SER A 119 -17.77 -16.86 -2.91
N LEU A 120 -17.25 -16.78 -4.13
CA LEU A 120 -17.83 -17.28 -5.38
C LEU A 120 -19.12 -18.09 -5.19
N ARG A 121 -20.22 -17.56 -5.71
CA ARG A 121 -21.23 -18.33 -6.44
C ARG A 121 -21.73 -17.50 -7.61
#